data_AF-A0A2E5L586-F1
#
_entry.id   AF-A0A2E5L586-F1
#
_cell.length_a   1.000
_cell.length_b   1.000
_cell.length_c   1.000
_cell.angle_alpha   90.00
_cell.angle_beta   90.00
_cell.angle_gamma   90.00
#
_symmetry.space_group_name_H-M   'P 1'
#
loop_
_entity.id
_entity.type
_entity.pdbx_description
1 polymer ?
#
loop_
_entity_poly.entity_id
_entity_poly.type
_entity_poly.pdbx_seq_one_letter_code
_entity_poly.pdbx_strand_id
1 'polypeptide(L)'
;MSRYNRCKKDWSNHLINSRKTILEAAQKCPGGTSAVIFGAGLGYDVPLGELLDRFSEVVLVDLVHTVPMRIASLKNKRLKLLRHDVTESLDNFFRGDLSINDPHRFLNDRSADLVVSLNLLSQLPTLPLRYLEKVYSVSEDQLELIAQQLIEIHLDYLRKFSGTVCLIADLEREIVGRDYGLIGKFSALYDIKFPWVGKNWIWNIAPFGEEDPSYLVRNKVVGIPDLMAAAEVR
;
A
#
# COMPACT_ATOMS: atom_id res chain seq x y z
N MET A 1 -14.59 -18.31 -8.92
CA MET A 1 -14.79 -16.84 -9.10
C MET A 1 -13.78 -16.11 -8.22
N SER A 2 -13.02 -15.13 -8.73
CA SER A 2 -12.03 -14.41 -7.93
C SER A 2 -12.69 -13.53 -6.86
N ARG A 3 -11.96 -13.21 -5.78
CA ARG A 3 -12.40 -12.27 -4.73
C ARG A 3 -12.79 -10.91 -5.33
N TYR A 4 -11.97 -10.39 -6.24
CA TYR A 4 -12.28 -9.16 -6.98
C TYR A 4 -13.65 -9.21 -7.65
N ASN A 5 -13.99 -10.30 -8.35
CA ASN A 5 -15.27 -10.38 -9.06
C ASN A 5 -16.47 -10.38 -8.11
N ARG A 6 -16.34 -10.93 -6.90
CA ARG A 6 -17.39 -10.90 -5.88
C ARG A 6 -17.55 -9.50 -5.29
N CYS A 7 -16.44 -8.83 -4.99
CA CYS A 7 -16.45 -7.54 -4.30
C CYS A 7 -16.39 -6.32 -5.23
N LYS A 8 -16.40 -6.52 -6.56
CA LYS A 8 -16.16 -5.45 -7.55
C LYS A 8 -17.02 -4.22 -7.33
N LYS A 9 -18.30 -4.43 -7.02
CA LYS A 9 -19.25 -3.33 -6.76
C LYS A 9 -18.86 -2.55 -5.51
N ASP A 10 -18.62 -3.24 -4.40
CA ASP A 10 -18.28 -2.66 -3.10
C ASP A 10 -16.89 -1.99 -3.11
N TRP A 11 -15.97 -2.50 -3.92
CA TRP A 11 -14.62 -1.94 -4.06
C TRP A 11 -14.55 -0.76 -5.03
N SER A 12 -15.58 -0.53 -5.86
CA SER A 12 -15.55 0.51 -6.90
C SER A 12 -15.15 1.90 -6.38
N ASN A 13 -15.69 2.32 -5.23
CA ASN A 13 -15.33 3.60 -4.60
C ASN A 13 -13.84 3.68 -4.26
N HIS A 14 -13.27 2.61 -3.70
CA HIS A 14 -11.85 2.57 -3.36
C HIS A 14 -10.96 2.59 -4.62
N LEU A 15 -11.33 1.84 -5.66
CA LEU A 15 -10.57 1.81 -6.91
C LEU A 15 -10.59 3.17 -7.62
N ILE A 16 -11.75 3.84 -7.67
CA ILE A 16 -11.89 5.15 -8.30
C ILE A 16 -11.06 6.21 -7.56
N ASN A 17 -11.18 6.26 -6.23
CA ASN A 17 -10.43 7.25 -5.43
C ASN A 17 -8.91 6.99 -5.50
N SER A 18 -8.47 5.74 -5.41
CA SER A 18 -7.05 5.39 -5.53
C SER A 18 -6.47 5.80 -6.88
N ARG A 19 -7.14 5.44 -7.98
CA ARG A 19 -6.74 5.87 -9.34
C ARG A 19 -6.71 7.39 -9.45
N LYS A 20 -7.72 8.09 -8.93
CA LYS A 20 -7.79 9.55 -8.96
C LYS A 20 -6.63 10.19 -8.20
N THR A 21 -6.31 9.72 -6.99
CA THR A 21 -5.17 10.22 -6.21
C THR A 21 -3.85 9.99 -6.95
N ILE A 22 -3.65 8.82 -7.57
CA ILE A 22 -2.45 8.54 -8.37
C ILE A 22 -2.36 9.47 -9.59
N LEU A 23 -3.47 9.73 -10.28
CA LEU A 23 -3.49 10.64 -11.43
C LEU A 23 -3.26 12.10 -11.03
N GLU A 24 -3.79 12.53 -9.89
CA GLU A 24 -3.49 13.85 -9.31
C GLU A 24 -2.01 13.98 -8.96
N ALA A 25 -1.40 12.94 -8.41
CA ALA A 25 0.04 12.89 -8.14
C ALA A 25 0.85 12.96 -9.44
N ALA A 26 0.49 12.14 -10.42
CA ALA A 26 1.11 12.17 -11.73
C ALA A 26 1.03 13.58 -12.33
N GLN A 27 -0.09 14.29 -12.22
CA GLN A 27 -0.23 15.68 -12.69
C GLN A 27 0.76 16.67 -12.08
N LYS A 28 1.18 16.46 -10.83
CA LYS A 28 2.12 17.32 -10.12
C LYS A 28 3.59 17.07 -10.47
N CYS A 29 3.92 15.90 -11.02
CA CYS A 29 5.29 15.62 -11.45
C CYS A 29 5.54 16.18 -12.87
N PRO A 30 6.78 16.62 -13.18
CA PRO A 30 7.18 16.97 -14.56
C PRO A 30 6.90 15.82 -15.55
N GLY A 31 7.07 14.58 -15.08
CA GLY A 31 6.93 13.36 -15.87
C GLY A 31 8.11 13.11 -16.81
N GLY A 32 8.03 12.01 -17.58
CA GLY A 32 8.99 11.67 -18.62
C GLY A 32 9.86 10.45 -18.31
N THR A 33 10.40 10.31 -17.10
CA THR A 33 11.29 9.19 -16.75
C THR A 33 10.49 7.99 -16.27
N SER A 34 10.35 7.77 -14.97
CA SER A 34 9.74 6.58 -14.40
C SER A 34 8.71 6.87 -13.32
N ALA A 35 7.66 6.04 -13.30
CA ALA A 35 6.75 5.91 -12.17
C ALA A 35 6.99 4.57 -11.46
N VAL A 36 7.20 4.60 -10.15
CA VAL A 36 7.41 3.40 -9.32
C VAL A 36 6.22 3.23 -8.38
N ILE A 37 5.59 2.06 -8.40
CA ILE A 37 4.40 1.74 -7.61
C ILE A 37 4.75 0.62 -6.64
N PHE A 38 4.86 0.93 -5.36
CA PHE A 38 5.00 -0.02 -4.26
C PHE A 38 3.64 -0.58 -3.87
N GLY A 39 3.52 -1.90 -3.77
CA GLY A 39 2.26 -2.57 -3.40
C GLY A 39 1.26 -2.65 -4.54
N ALA A 40 1.74 -2.82 -5.78
CA ALA A 40 0.87 -2.85 -6.96
C ALA A 40 -0.13 -4.02 -6.99
N GLY A 41 0.12 -5.08 -6.21
CA GLY A 41 -0.78 -6.20 -5.95
C GLY A 41 -1.45 -6.77 -7.21
N LEU A 42 -2.78 -6.72 -7.22
CA LEU A 42 -3.59 -7.21 -8.35
C LEU A 42 -3.68 -6.19 -9.51
N GLY A 43 -3.29 -4.92 -9.29
CA GLY A 43 -3.22 -3.86 -10.28
C GLY A 43 -4.55 -3.20 -10.66
N TYR A 44 -5.64 -3.43 -9.91
CA TYR A 44 -6.97 -2.90 -10.25
C TYR A 44 -7.14 -1.41 -9.94
N ASP A 45 -6.41 -0.94 -8.94
CA ASP A 45 -6.31 0.43 -8.43
C ASP A 45 -5.22 1.24 -9.15
N VAL A 46 -4.38 0.60 -9.98
CA VAL A 46 -3.34 1.28 -10.76
C VAL A 46 -3.91 1.79 -12.09
N PRO A 47 -3.84 3.11 -12.38
CA PRO A 47 -4.21 3.68 -13.67
C PRO A 47 -3.12 3.43 -14.73
N LEU A 48 -2.91 2.15 -15.04
CA LEU A 48 -1.76 1.70 -15.82
C LEU A 48 -1.67 2.30 -17.23
N GLY A 49 -2.80 2.46 -17.92
CA GLY A 49 -2.81 3.06 -19.26
C GLY A 49 -2.36 4.51 -19.21
N GLU A 50 -2.96 5.29 -18.32
CA GLU A 50 -2.68 6.70 -18.11
C GLU A 50 -1.24 6.95 -17.63
N LEU A 51 -0.69 6.06 -16.79
CA LEU A 51 0.72 6.11 -16.39
C LEU A 51 1.65 5.77 -17.56
N LEU A 52 1.33 4.75 -18.36
CA LEU A 52 2.12 4.39 -19.54
C LEU A 52 2.06 5.47 -20.63
N ASP A 53 1.04 6.31 -20.67
CA ASP A 53 0.99 7.44 -21.60
C ASP A 53 1.89 8.61 -21.15
N ARG A 54 2.17 8.73 -19.86
CA ARG A 54 2.96 9.83 -19.28
C ARG A 54 4.43 9.52 -19.01
N PHE A 55 4.74 8.28 -18.65
CA PHE A 55 6.10 7.90 -18.23
C PHE A 55 6.75 6.97 -19.26
N SER A 56 8.05 7.13 -19.48
CA SER A 56 8.81 6.23 -20.35
C SER A 56 8.95 4.82 -19.75
N GLU A 57 8.86 4.71 -18.42
CA GLU A 57 8.83 3.44 -17.69
C GLU A 57 7.83 3.47 -16.52
N VAL A 58 7.11 2.36 -16.32
CA VAL A 58 6.27 2.12 -15.14
C VAL A 58 6.76 0.84 -14.47
N VAL A 59 7.16 0.94 -13.20
CA VAL A 59 7.69 -0.19 -12.41
C VAL A 59 6.69 -0.55 -11.34
N LEU A 60 6.12 -1.75 -11.44
CA LEU A 60 5.28 -2.32 -10.39
C LEU A 60 6.17 -3.15 -9.47
N VAL A 61 6.17 -2.79 -8.19
CA VAL A 61 6.99 -3.44 -7.15
C VAL A 61 6.07 -4.14 -6.18
N ASP A 62 6.22 -5.45 -6.10
CA ASP A 62 5.44 -6.30 -5.19
C ASP A 62 6.17 -7.62 -4.94
N LEU A 63 5.87 -8.30 -3.84
CA LEU A 63 6.35 -9.67 -3.59
C LEU A 63 5.72 -10.68 -4.57
N VAL A 64 4.49 -10.41 -5.03
CA VAL A 64 3.74 -11.30 -5.91
C VAL A 64 3.03 -10.52 -7.01
N HIS A 65 3.33 -10.87 -8.27
CA HIS A 65 2.61 -10.37 -9.43
C HIS A 65 1.68 -11.44 -10.02
N THR A 66 0.45 -11.03 -10.34
CA THR A 66 -0.56 -11.87 -10.97
C THR A 66 -0.18 -12.27 -12.40
N VAL A 67 -0.73 -13.38 -12.90
CA VAL A 67 -0.54 -13.82 -14.30
C VAL A 67 -0.96 -12.73 -15.30
N PRO A 68 -2.12 -12.04 -15.17
CA PRO A 68 -2.47 -10.93 -16.05
C PRO A 68 -1.41 -9.82 -16.10
N MET A 69 -0.84 -9.43 -14.95
CA MET A 69 0.23 -8.42 -14.91
C MET A 69 1.50 -8.90 -15.63
N ARG A 70 1.89 -10.16 -15.44
CA ARG A 70 3.03 -10.76 -16.16
C ARG A 70 2.81 -10.79 -17.67
N ILE A 71 1.60 -11.10 -18.12
CA ILE A 71 1.27 -11.06 -19.55
C ILE A 71 1.30 -9.62 -20.07
N ALA A 72 0.80 -8.65 -19.30
CA ALA A 72 0.82 -7.24 -19.68
C ALA A 72 2.26 -6.70 -19.84
N SER A 73 3.18 -7.07 -18.93
CA SER A 73 4.58 -6.65 -19.03
C SER A 73 5.34 -7.29 -20.19
N LEU A 74 4.99 -8.52 -20.58
CA LEU A 74 5.52 -9.14 -21.80
C LEU A 74 5.06 -8.40 -23.07
N LYS A 75 3.85 -7.84 -23.07
CA LYS A 75 3.28 -7.10 -24.20
C LYS A 75 3.77 -5.65 -24.28
N ASN A 76 4.21 -5.06 -23.18
CA ASN A 76 4.68 -3.68 -23.14
C ASN A 76 6.00 -3.56 -22.39
N LYS A 77 7.09 -3.35 -23.13
CA LYS A 77 8.44 -3.25 -22.57
C LYS A 77 8.64 -2.11 -21.57
N ARG A 78 7.76 -1.09 -21.58
CA ARG A 78 7.77 0.04 -20.63
C ARG A 78 7.17 -0.33 -19.28
N LEU A 79 6.42 -1.43 -19.20
CA LEU A 79 5.92 -1.97 -17.94
C LEU A 79 6.91 -2.99 -17.38
N LYS A 80 7.53 -2.66 -16.25
CA LYS A 80 8.43 -3.55 -15.51
C LYS A 80 7.72 -4.10 -14.29
N LEU A 81 7.92 -5.40 -14.04
CA LEU A 81 7.51 -6.03 -12.79
C LEU A 81 8.78 -6.36 -12.01
N LEU A 82 8.89 -5.82 -10.80
CA LEU A 82 10.03 -6.04 -9.94
C LEU A 82 9.57 -6.76 -8.67
N ARG A 83 9.97 -8.03 -8.54
CA ARG A 83 9.75 -8.76 -7.30
C ARG A 83 10.73 -8.28 -6.24
N HIS A 84 10.23 -7.54 -5.25
CA HIS A 84 11.09 -7.00 -4.20
C HIS A 84 10.30 -6.73 -2.92
N ASP A 85 10.96 -6.94 -1.79
CA ASP A 85 10.51 -6.49 -0.48
C ASP A 85 10.91 -5.04 -0.28
N VAL A 86 9.92 -4.13 -0.24
CA VAL A 86 10.18 -2.69 -0.10
C VAL A 86 10.76 -2.31 1.25
N THR A 87 10.60 -3.17 2.27
CA THR A 87 11.17 -2.95 3.61
C THR A 87 12.63 -3.40 3.69
N GLU A 88 13.08 -4.17 2.70
CA GLU A 88 14.38 -4.86 2.67
C GLU A 88 14.67 -5.72 3.92
N SER A 89 13.67 -6.02 4.75
CA SER A 89 13.83 -6.60 6.09
C SER A 89 13.35 -8.06 6.21
N LEU A 90 12.60 -8.57 5.23
CA LEU A 90 12.03 -9.92 5.30
C LEU A 90 13.08 -11.03 5.41
N ASP A 91 14.26 -10.86 4.82
CA ASP A 91 15.35 -11.84 4.91
C ASP A 91 15.91 -11.95 6.34
N ASN A 92 15.92 -10.86 7.12
CA ASN A 92 16.31 -10.86 8.53
C ASN A 92 15.30 -11.69 9.33
N PHE A 93 14.00 -11.36 9.19
CA PHE A 93 12.92 -12.07 9.88
C PHE A 93 12.87 -13.54 9.52
N PHE A 94 13.15 -13.91 8.26
CA PHE A 94 13.20 -15.31 7.84
C PHE A 94 14.22 -16.12 8.65
N ARG A 95 15.35 -15.50 9.03
CA ARG A 95 16.43 -16.08 9.83
C ARG A 95 16.24 -15.92 11.35
N GLY A 96 15.13 -15.30 11.79
CA GLY A 96 14.86 -15.03 13.20
C GLY A 96 15.59 -13.81 13.75
N ASP A 97 16.21 -13.00 12.89
CA ASP A 97 16.74 -11.69 13.26
C ASP A 97 15.60 -10.66 13.21
N LEU A 98 15.37 -9.98 14.32
CA LEU A 98 14.31 -8.98 14.47
C LEU A 98 14.73 -7.58 13.99
N SER A 99 15.96 -7.42 13.50
CA SER A 99 16.45 -6.15 12.99
C SER A 99 15.72 -5.73 11.71
N ILE A 100 15.38 -4.45 11.62
CA ILE A 100 14.75 -3.83 10.47
C ILE A 100 15.81 -3.00 9.73
N ASN A 101 15.90 -3.20 8.42
CA ASN A 101 16.85 -2.50 7.57
C ASN A 101 16.34 -1.09 7.23
N ASP A 102 17.25 -0.16 6.89
CA ASP A 102 16.91 1.10 6.25
C ASP A 102 16.84 0.88 4.73
N PRO A 103 15.64 0.83 4.12
CA PRO A 103 15.49 0.51 2.71
C PRO A 103 16.08 1.64 1.85
N HIS A 104 16.74 1.28 0.76
CA HIS A 104 17.47 2.26 -0.07
C HIS A 104 17.48 1.95 -1.57
N ARG A 105 17.03 0.77 -2.01
CA ARG A 105 17.11 0.32 -3.42
C ARG A 105 16.68 1.37 -4.45
N PHE A 106 15.56 2.04 -4.22
CA PHE A 106 15.01 3.01 -5.18
C PHE A 106 15.51 4.44 -4.99
N LEU A 107 16.34 4.72 -3.98
CA LEU A 107 16.96 6.04 -3.81
C LEU A 107 18.21 6.20 -4.67
N ASN A 108 18.94 5.11 -4.90
CA ASN A 108 20.27 5.16 -5.52
C ASN A 108 20.25 5.01 -7.04
N ASP A 109 19.32 4.21 -7.60
CA ASP A 109 19.42 3.76 -9.00
C ASP A 109 18.38 4.37 -9.96
N ARG A 110 17.37 5.09 -9.45
CA ARG A 110 16.26 5.59 -10.27
C ARG A 110 15.72 6.89 -9.69
N SER A 111 16.03 8.02 -10.33
CA SER A 111 15.25 9.24 -10.13
C SER A 111 13.84 9.00 -10.69
N ALA A 112 12.95 8.45 -9.87
CA ALA A 112 11.55 8.30 -10.22
C ALA A 112 10.87 9.67 -10.09
N ASP A 113 10.23 10.13 -11.16
CA ASP A 113 9.45 11.37 -11.14
C ASP A 113 8.21 11.21 -10.26
N LEU A 114 7.68 9.99 -10.17
CA LEU A 114 6.54 9.62 -9.34
C LEU A 114 6.85 8.33 -8.58
N VAL A 115 6.66 8.38 -7.27
CA VAL A 115 6.66 7.20 -6.38
C VAL A 115 5.28 7.09 -5.75
N VAL A 116 4.70 5.90 -5.78
CA VAL A 116 3.38 5.62 -5.19
C VAL A 116 3.52 4.52 -4.16
N SER A 117 3.21 4.81 -2.90
CA SER A 117 2.94 3.79 -1.88
C SER A 117 1.45 3.48 -1.89
N LEU A 118 1.07 2.35 -2.50
CA LEU A 118 -0.32 2.02 -2.80
C LEU A 118 -0.91 1.06 -1.76
N ASN A 119 -1.59 1.65 -0.78
CA ASN A 119 -2.31 0.96 0.29
C ASN A 119 -1.51 -0.15 1.01
N LEU A 120 -0.22 0.11 1.20
CA LEU A 120 0.74 -0.90 1.64
C LEU A 120 1.03 -0.87 3.14
N LEU A 121 0.90 0.29 3.81
CA LEU A 121 1.34 0.48 5.21
C LEU A 121 0.75 -0.55 6.17
N SER A 122 -0.57 -0.77 6.13
CA SER A 122 -1.28 -1.75 6.96
C SER A 122 -0.86 -3.20 6.68
N GLN A 123 -0.31 -3.46 5.49
CA GLN A 123 0.08 -4.80 5.05
C GLN A 123 1.54 -5.14 5.35
N LEU A 124 2.43 -4.13 5.49
CA LEU A 124 3.86 -4.35 5.74
C LEU A 124 4.11 -5.31 6.92
N PRO A 125 3.44 -5.15 8.08
CA PRO A 125 3.68 -6.03 9.22
C PRO A 125 2.97 -7.39 9.10
N THR A 126 1.89 -7.49 8.31
CA THR A 126 0.92 -8.60 8.39
C THR A 126 1.56 -9.99 8.20
N LEU A 127 2.33 -10.18 7.13
CA LEU A 127 2.99 -11.46 6.86
C LEU A 127 4.21 -11.73 7.75
N PRO A 128 5.17 -10.79 7.93
CA PRO A 128 6.33 -11.05 8.77
C PRO A 128 5.97 -11.33 10.23
N LEU A 129 4.99 -10.61 10.79
CA LEU A 129 4.62 -10.79 12.20
C LEU A 129 4.03 -12.17 12.45
N ARG A 130 3.11 -12.61 11.57
CA ARG A 130 2.55 -13.96 11.61
C ARG A 130 3.62 -15.06 11.48
N TYR A 131 4.68 -14.80 10.71
CA TYR A 131 5.79 -15.73 10.56
C TYR A 131 6.64 -15.78 11.84
N LEU A 132 7.02 -14.62 12.38
CA LEU A 132 7.81 -14.50 13.61
C LEU A 132 7.08 -15.12 14.82
N GLU A 133 5.80 -14.84 14.98
CA GLU A 133 4.94 -15.45 16.01
C GLU A 133 4.96 -16.99 15.88
N LYS A 134 4.68 -17.50 14.68
CA LYS A 134 4.51 -18.93 14.46
C LYS A 134 5.82 -19.73 14.54
N VAL A 135 6.92 -19.16 14.04
CA VAL A 135 8.18 -19.89 13.86
C VAL A 135 9.15 -19.65 15.01
N TYR A 136 9.16 -18.44 15.57
CA TYR A 136 10.10 -18.03 16.62
C TYR A 136 9.42 -17.68 17.95
N SER A 137 8.08 -17.74 18.03
CA SER A 137 7.33 -17.46 19.26
C SER A 137 7.64 -16.08 19.87
N VAL A 138 7.87 -15.09 19.00
CA VAL A 138 8.05 -13.68 19.39
C VAL A 138 6.79 -13.21 20.12
N SER A 139 6.96 -12.46 21.22
CA SER A 139 5.83 -12.00 22.03
C SER A 139 5.01 -10.92 21.34
N GLU A 140 3.74 -10.79 21.71
CA GLU A 140 2.82 -9.79 21.16
C GLU A 140 3.38 -8.35 21.28
N ASP A 141 3.91 -7.97 22.44
CA ASP A 141 4.53 -6.65 22.65
C ASP A 141 5.72 -6.39 21.70
N GLN A 142 6.53 -7.42 21.41
CA GLN A 142 7.66 -7.30 20.47
C GLN A 142 7.17 -7.21 19.03
N LEU A 143 6.13 -7.97 18.70
CA LEU A 143 5.48 -7.92 17.38
C LEU A 143 4.91 -6.52 17.13
N GLU A 144 4.18 -5.95 18.09
CA GLU A 144 3.65 -4.59 17.97
C GLU A 144 4.76 -3.55 17.70
N LEU A 145 5.87 -3.62 18.45
CA LEU A 145 7.01 -2.72 18.23
C LEU A 145 7.61 -2.87 16.81
N ILE A 146 7.76 -4.11 16.33
CA ILE A 146 8.27 -4.37 14.96
C ILE A 146 7.30 -3.82 13.92
N ALA A 147 5.98 -3.98 14.11
CA ALA A 147 4.98 -3.42 13.20
C ALA A 147 5.10 -1.89 13.13
N GLN A 148 5.23 -1.25 14.29
CA GLN A 148 5.38 0.20 14.36
C GLN A 148 6.64 0.66 13.61
N GLN A 149 7.79 0.05 13.91
CA GLN A 149 9.06 0.39 13.28
C GLN A 149 9.03 0.18 11.75
N LEU A 150 8.42 -0.91 11.25
CA LEU A 150 8.29 -1.14 9.80
C LEU A 150 7.50 -0.02 9.10
N ILE A 151 6.43 0.46 9.74
CA ILE A 151 5.60 1.54 9.20
C ILE A 151 6.36 2.88 9.25
N GLU A 152 6.99 3.21 10.38
CA GLU A 152 7.77 4.45 10.54
C GLU A 152 8.93 4.53 9.56
N ILE A 153 9.73 3.46 9.45
CA ILE A 153 10.87 3.39 8.53
C ILE A 153 10.40 3.52 7.08
N HIS A 154 9.28 2.90 6.70
CA HIS A 154 8.73 3.07 5.35
C HIS A 154 8.24 4.49 5.08
N LEU A 155 7.62 5.15 6.07
CA LEU A 155 7.22 6.55 5.95
C LEU A 155 8.43 7.47 5.80
N ASP A 156 9.50 7.23 6.55
CA ASP A 156 10.77 7.96 6.41
C ASP A 156 11.44 7.67 5.07
N TYR A 157 11.37 6.44 4.59
CA TYR A 157 11.83 6.07 3.26
C TYR A 157 11.13 6.87 2.16
N LEU A 158 9.80 7.00 2.24
CA LEU A 158 9.02 7.80 1.29
C LEU A 158 9.42 9.28 1.29
N ARG A 159 9.81 9.85 2.44
CA ARG A 159 10.27 11.25 2.54
C ARG A 159 11.65 11.48 1.89
N LYS A 160 12.45 10.44 1.68
CA LYS A 160 13.81 10.55 1.10
C LYS A 160 13.79 10.71 -0.43
N PHE A 161 12.66 10.48 -1.10
CA PHE A 161 12.56 10.62 -2.56
C PHE A 161 12.51 12.08 -3.00
N SER A 162 13.18 12.39 -4.11
CA SER A 162 13.19 13.73 -4.71
C SER A 162 12.02 14.00 -5.66
N GLY A 163 11.36 12.94 -6.15
CA GLY A 163 10.20 13.04 -7.04
C GLY A 163 8.89 13.32 -6.29
N THR A 164 7.77 13.38 -7.01
CA THR A 164 6.46 13.45 -6.37
C THR A 164 6.14 12.12 -5.69
N VAL A 165 5.78 12.19 -4.41
CA VAL A 165 5.46 10.99 -3.61
C VAL A 165 3.97 10.96 -3.32
N CYS A 166 3.29 9.94 -3.82
CA CYS A 166 1.88 9.66 -3.56
C CYS A 166 1.76 8.59 -2.48
N LEU A 167 0.88 8.82 -1.51
CA LEU A 167 0.57 7.86 -0.46
C LEU A 167 -0.92 7.57 -0.42
N ILE A 168 -1.29 6.29 -0.51
CA ILE A 168 -2.61 5.79 -0.18
C ILE A 168 -2.43 4.81 0.97
N ALA A 169 -3.21 4.94 2.04
CA ALA A 169 -3.08 4.09 3.22
C ALA A 169 -4.41 3.89 3.95
N ASP A 170 -4.61 2.69 4.49
CA ASP A 170 -5.64 2.43 5.49
C ASP A 170 -5.22 3.08 6.82
N LEU A 171 -6.13 3.81 7.46
CA LEU A 171 -5.93 4.42 8.78
C LEU A 171 -6.64 3.64 9.89
N GLU A 172 -7.84 3.15 9.59
CA GLU A 172 -8.71 2.51 10.57
C GLU A 172 -9.39 1.31 9.92
N ARG A 173 -9.56 0.22 10.69
CA ARG A 173 -10.38 -0.95 10.34
C ARG A 173 -11.63 -0.95 11.22
N GLU A 174 -12.79 -1.03 10.61
CA GLU A 174 -14.09 -1.00 11.27
C GLU A 174 -14.89 -2.28 10.96
N ILE A 175 -15.49 -2.86 12.01
CA ILE A 175 -16.42 -3.99 11.93
C ILE A 175 -17.82 -3.44 12.14
N VAL A 176 -18.72 -3.68 11.19
CA VAL A 176 -20.07 -3.10 11.16
C VAL A 176 -21.12 -4.20 11.09
N GLY A 177 -22.09 -4.16 12.00
CA GLY A 177 -23.18 -5.14 12.10
C GLY A 177 -24.25 -4.97 11.02
N ARG A 178 -25.21 -5.91 10.98
CA ARG A 178 -26.35 -5.91 10.06
C ARG A 178 -27.31 -4.72 10.22
N ASP A 179 -27.34 -4.13 11.40
CA ASP A 179 -28.06 -2.90 11.73
C ASP A 179 -27.30 -1.62 11.32
N TYR A 180 -26.13 -1.77 10.69
CA TYR A 180 -25.18 -0.71 10.36
C TYR A 180 -24.54 -0.03 11.57
N GLY A 181 -24.66 -0.62 12.77
CA GLY A 181 -23.96 -0.20 13.97
C GLY A 181 -22.48 -0.60 13.96
N LEU A 182 -21.62 0.24 14.53
CA LEU A 182 -20.19 -0.05 14.70
C LEU A 182 -20.01 -1.06 15.85
N ILE A 183 -19.49 -2.25 15.54
CA ILE A 183 -19.19 -3.31 16.50
C ILE A 183 -17.77 -3.14 17.07
N GLY A 184 -16.82 -2.77 16.20
CA GLY A 184 -15.42 -2.63 16.59
C GLY A 184 -14.67 -1.69 15.67
N LYS A 185 -13.63 -1.05 16.22
CA LYS A 185 -12.76 -0.12 15.52
C LYS A 185 -11.33 -0.30 16.00
N PHE A 186 -10.40 -0.43 15.07
CA PHE A 186 -8.98 -0.70 15.32
C PHE A 186 -8.12 0.21 14.45
N SER A 187 -6.94 0.57 14.94
CA SER A 187 -5.93 1.22 14.11
C SER A 187 -5.42 0.24 13.04
N ALA A 188 -5.31 0.70 11.80
CA ALA A 188 -4.66 -0.06 10.73
C ALA A 188 -3.13 0.12 10.75
N LEU A 189 -2.62 1.02 11.59
CA LEU A 189 -1.23 1.45 11.65
C LEU A 189 -0.60 1.23 13.03
N TYR A 190 -1.12 0.29 13.83
CA TYR A 190 -0.56 -0.04 15.16
C TYR A 190 -0.38 1.20 16.05
N ASP A 191 -1.41 2.05 16.06
CA ASP A 191 -1.48 3.31 16.82
C ASP A 191 -0.38 4.35 16.53
N ILE A 192 0.35 4.19 15.42
CA ILE A 192 1.26 5.22 14.94
C ILE A 192 0.49 6.49 14.62
N LYS A 193 1.05 7.62 15.05
CA LYS A 193 0.57 8.94 14.66
C LYS A 193 0.77 9.13 13.17
N PHE A 194 -0.34 9.25 12.44
CA PHE A 194 -0.32 9.63 11.04
C PHE A 194 -0.46 11.15 10.92
N PRO A 195 0.63 11.89 10.65
CA PRO A 195 0.63 13.34 10.80
C PRO A 195 -0.01 14.07 9.61
N TRP A 196 -0.29 13.42 8.48
CA TRP A 196 -0.69 14.14 7.27
C TRP A 196 -2.20 14.20 7.07
N VAL A 197 -2.64 15.33 6.51
CA VAL A 197 -4.00 15.52 6.04
C VAL A 197 -4.12 15.10 4.57
N GLY A 198 -5.15 14.31 4.25
CA GLY A 198 -5.45 13.87 2.90
C GLY A 198 -6.95 13.71 2.63
N LYS A 199 -7.29 13.33 1.40
CA LYS A 199 -8.66 12.97 1.04
C LYS A 199 -8.99 11.63 1.69
N ASN A 200 -10.12 11.54 2.37
CA ASN A 200 -10.54 10.32 3.05
C ASN A 200 -11.72 9.67 2.32
N TRP A 201 -11.76 8.34 2.28
CA TRP A 201 -12.92 7.57 1.82
C TRP A 201 -13.04 6.25 2.58
N ILE A 202 -14.22 5.63 2.46
CA ILE A 202 -14.48 4.30 2.99
C ILE A 202 -14.26 3.25 1.90
N TRP A 203 -13.54 2.19 2.25
CA TRP A 203 -13.39 0.98 1.46
C TRP A 203 -14.07 -0.19 2.16
N ASN A 204 -15.17 -0.69 1.60
CA ASN A 204 -15.82 -1.93 2.07
C ASN A 204 -14.99 -3.15 1.66
N ILE A 205 -13.88 -3.39 2.36
CA ILE A 205 -12.89 -4.42 2.03
C ILE A 205 -13.47 -5.85 2.08
N ALA A 206 -14.35 -6.12 3.04
CA ALA A 206 -15.10 -7.38 3.14
C ALA A 206 -16.59 -7.07 3.36
N PRO A 207 -17.39 -6.99 2.29
CA PRO A 207 -18.85 -6.87 2.44
C PRO A 207 -19.42 -8.12 3.15
N PHE A 208 -20.69 -8.07 3.58
CA PHE A 208 -21.35 -9.20 4.26
C PHE A 208 -21.17 -10.51 3.49
N GLY A 209 -20.74 -11.55 4.22
CA GLY A 209 -20.48 -12.88 3.68
C GLY A 209 -19.11 -13.07 3.01
N GLU A 210 -18.28 -12.03 2.92
CA GLU A 210 -16.89 -12.18 2.47
C GLU A 210 -15.97 -12.66 3.60
N GLU A 211 -16.11 -12.10 4.81
CA GLU A 211 -15.47 -12.64 6.02
C GLU A 211 -16.49 -13.40 6.88
N ASP A 212 -17.62 -12.78 7.18
CA ASP A 212 -18.70 -13.38 7.98
C ASP A 212 -20.08 -12.89 7.50
N PRO A 213 -21.14 -13.70 7.57
CA PRO A 213 -22.48 -13.25 7.24
C PRO A 213 -23.08 -12.19 8.19
N SER A 214 -22.60 -12.08 9.43
CA SER A 214 -23.18 -11.22 10.48
C SER A 214 -22.62 -9.79 10.52
N TYR A 215 -21.45 -9.57 9.92
CA TYR A 215 -20.82 -8.25 9.84
C TYR A 215 -20.17 -8.01 8.48
N LEU A 216 -19.88 -6.74 8.19
CA LEU A 216 -18.95 -6.34 7.14
C LEU A 216 -17.72 -5.70 7.77
N VAL A 217 -16.63 -5.69 7.02
CA VAL A 217 -15.41 -4.97 7.37
C VAL A 217 -15.20 -3.86 6.36
N ARG A 218 -14.91 -2.66 6.87
CA ARG A 218 -14.53 -1.51 6.06
C ARG A 218 -13.29 -0.83 6.61
N ASN A 219 -12.48 -0.28 5.72
CA ASN A 219 -11.33 0.52 6.08
C ASN A 219 -11.63 2.00 5.81
N LYS A 220 -11.20 2.86 6.72
CA LYS A 220 -11.04 4.29 6.43
C LYS A 220 -9.69 4.47 5.76
N VAL A 221 -9.70 4.99 4.54
CA VAL A 221 -8.52 5.14 3.69
C VAL A 221 -8.23 6.62 3.50
N VAL A 222 -6.95 6.99 3.50
CA VAL A 222 -6.46 8.31 3.12
C VAL A 222 -5.70 8.24 1.81
N GLY A 223 -5.87 9.26 0.97
CA GLY A 223 -5.09 9.48 -0.25
C GLY A 223 -4.46 10.86 -0.26
N ILE A 224 -3.16 10.88 -0.46
CA ILE A 224 -2.30 12.07 -0.48
C ILE A 224 -1.53 12.05 -1.80
N PRO A 225 -1.90 12.92 -2.76
CA PRO A 225 -1.26 12.93 -4.07
C PRO A 225 0.16 13.52 -4.07
N ASP A 226 0.54 14.22 -2.99
CA ASP A 226 1.89 14.76 -2.81
C ASP A 226 2.19 14.85 -1.32
N LEU A 227 2.97 13.90 -0.82
CA LEU A 227 3.29 13.73 0.60
C LEU A 227 4.15 14.90 1.11
N MET A 228 5.05 15.42 0.27
CA MET A 228 5.97 16.49 0.66
C MET A 228 5.28 17.85 0.73
N ALA A 229 4.19 18.02 -0.03
CA ALA A 229 3.32 19.20 0.03
C ALA A 229 2.12 19.04 0.99
N ALA A 230 1.99 17.89 1.67
CA ALA A 230 0.85 17.63 2.54
C ALA A 230 0.94 18.44 3.83
N ALA A 231 -0.19 19.02 4.24
CA ALA A 231 -0.28 19.69 5.54
C ALA A 231 -0.19 18.66 6.67
N GLU A 232 0.56 19.01 7.72
CA GLU A 232 0.60 18.22 8.95
C GLU A 232 -0.51 18.66 9.92
N VAL A 233 -1.07 17.68 10.64
CA VAL A 233 -2.02 17.91 11.73
C VAL A 233 -1.24 18.58 12.87
N ARG A 234 -1.65 19.80 13.22
CA ARG A 234 -1.11 20.55 14.35
C ARG A 234 -1.51 19.95 15.69
#